data_AF-A0A939YK62-F1
#
_entry.id   AF-A0A939YK62-F1
#
_cell.length_a   1.000
_cell.length_b   1.000
_cell.length_c   1.000
_cell.angle_alpha   90.00
_cell.angle_beta   90.00
_cell.angle_gamma   90.00
#
_symmetry.space_group_name_H-M   'P 1'
#
loop_
_entity.id
_entity.type
_entity.pdbx_description
1 polymer ?
#
loop_
_entity_poly.entity_id
_entity_poly.type
_entity_poly.pdbx_seq_one_letter_code
_entity_poly.pdbx_strand_id
1 'polypeptide(L)'
;MKKKTKRVALAGVLSASAVLIMSLGSVITSLDMTAAFAAGILVIIARIECDRVTALGVYAASGLLAFVLLPNKNTAIVFVFYGGLYSIIKEFCELIKNKPLMWAVKIVVSNVMLTLIIWLGMYFTVASDEPLGFVWWVYLLGNFIFVVYDIALTLMISRYYALFKRGRS
;
A
#
# COMPACT_ATOMS: atom_id res chain seq x y z
N MET A 1 27.35 -6.56 -14.11
CA MET A 1 26.16 -6.21 -14.95
C MET A 1 24.97 -7.16 -14.77
N LYS A 2 25.15 -8.50 -14.77
CA LYS A 2 24.04 -9.49 -14.65
C LYS A 2 23.06 -9.29 -13.46
N LYS A 3 23.53 -8.82 -12.29
CA LYS A 3 22.66 -8.55 -11.13
C LYS A 3 21.73 -7.35 -11.32
N LYS A 4 22.17 -6.29 -12.01
CA LYS A 4 21.33 -5.10 -12.26
C LYS A 4 20.22 -5.40 -13.27
N THR A 5 20.52 -6.13 -14.34
CA THR A 5 19.53 -6.52 -15.35
C THR A 5 18.44 -7.43 -14.76
N LYS A 6 18.80 -8.41 -13.92
CA LYS A 6 17.82 -9.26 -13.23
C LYS A 6 16.88 -8.46 -12.32
N ARG A 7 17.41 -7.46 -11.60
CA ARG A 7 16.59 -6.58 -10.73
C ARG A 7 15.58 -5.77 -11.53
N VAL A 8 16.01 -5.15 -12.64
CA VAL A 8 15.11 -4.36 -13.49
C VAL A 8 14.02 -5.25 -14.11
N ALA A 9 14.37 -6.46 -14.56
CA ALA A 9 13.39 -7.40 -15.10
C ALA A 9 12.37 -7.83 -14.04
N LEU A 10 12.82 -8.16 -12.82
CA LEU A 10 11.94 -8.55 -11.72
C LEU A 10 11.03 -7.40 -11.28
N ALA A 11 11.57 -6.17 -11.22
CA ALA A 11 10.80 -4.96 -10.96
C ALA A 11 9.69 -4.75 -12.02
N GLY A 12 10.02 -4.95 -13.30
CA GLY A 12 9.05 -4.91 -14.39
C GLY A 12 7.92 -5.93 -14.20
N VAL A 13 8.26 -7.19 -13.92
CA VAL A 13 7.27 -8.25 -13.69
C VAL A 13 6.38 -7.96 -12.48
N LEU A 14 6.96 -7.50 -11.37
CA LEU A 14 6.20 -7.14 -10.16
C LEU A 14 5.27 -5.95 -10.39
N SER A 15 5.71 -4.95 -11.17
CA SER A 15 4.85 -3.82 -11.52
C SER A 15 3.67 -4.24 -12.40
N ALA A 16 3.91 -5.12 -13.38
CA ALA A 16 2.87 -5.65 -14.26
C ALA A 16 1.87 -6.51 -13.48
N SER A 17 2.35 -7.39 -12.60
CA SER A 17 1.47 -8.24 -11.78
C SER A 17 0.64 -7.43 -10.78
N ALA A 18 1.21 -6.37 -10.18
CA ALA A 18 0.47 -5.46 -9.32
C ALA A 18 -0.69 -4.79 -10.08
N VAL A 19 -0.43 -4.29 -11.30
CA VAL A 19 -1.48 -3.68 -12.14
C VAL A 19 -2.54 -4.71 -12.56
N LEU A 20 -2.14 -5.94 -12.89
CA LEU A 20 -3.10 -7.00 -13.20
C LEU A 20 -4.02 -7.30 -12.00
N ILE A 21 -3.47 -7.45 -10.79
CA ILE A 21 -4.27 -7.66 -9.57
C ILE A 21 -5.22 -6.48 -9.34
N MET A 22 -4.72 -5.25 -9.48
CA MET A 22 -5.55 -4.05 -9.34
C MET A 22 -6.65 -3.97 -10.39
N SER A 23 -6.37 -4.37 -11.64
CA SER A 23 -7.37 -4.38 -12.71
C SER A 23 -8.48 -5.41 -12.45
N LEU A 24 -8.14 -6.59 -11.94
CA LEU A 24 -9.12 -7.60 -11.54
C LEU A 24 -9.98 -7.12 -10.37
N GLY A 25 -9.38 -6.47 -9.38
CA GLY A 25 -10.10 -5.82 -8.29
C GLY A 25 -11.04 -4.73 -8.80
N SER A 26 -10.54 -3.85 -9.67
CA SER A 26 -11.30 -2.72 -10.22
C SER A 26 -12.54 -3.10 -11.02
N VAL A 27 -12.63 -4.33 -11.54
CA VAL A 27 -13.83 -4.83 -12.23
C VAL A 27 -14.90 -5.24 -11.21
N ILE A 28 -14.50 -5.66 -10.02
CA ILE A 28 -15.38 -6.10 -8.94
C ILE A 28 -15.30 -5.07 -7.81
N THR A 29 -16.21 -4.10 -7.79
CA THR A 29 -16.23 -2.97 -6.83
C THR A 29 -16.16 -3.37 -5.34
N SER A 30 -16.53 -4.61 -5.00
CA SER A 30 -16.40 -5.16 -3.64
C SER A 30 -14.96 -5.55 -3.25
N LEU A 31 -14.10 -5.86 -4.23
CA LEU A 31 -12.72 -6.33 -4.05
C LEU A 31 -11.65 -5.23 -4.23
N ASP A 32 -12.06 -4.02 -4.63
CA ASP A 32 -11.20 -2.86 -4.88
C ASP A 32 -10.11 -2.66 -3.81
N MET A 33 -10.52 -2.62 -2.53
CA MET A 33 -9.59 -2.41 -1.42
C MET A 33 -8.63 -3.58 -1.26
N THR A 34 -9.13 -4.82 -1.29
CA THR A 34 -8.33 -6.03 -1.12
C THR A 34 -7.28 -6.16 -2.23
N ALA A 35 -7.65 -5.85 -3.47
CA ALA A 35 -6.75 -5.87 -4.61
C ALA A 35 -5.65 -4.81 -4.48
N ALA A 36 -5.99 -3.59 -4.04
CA ALA A 36 -5.00 -2.55 -3.78
C ALA A 36 -4.00 -2.95 -2.67
N PHE A 37 -4.48 -3.58 -1.59
CA PHE A 37 -3.60 -4.10 -0.54
C PHE A 37 -2.70 -5.24 -1.03
N ALA A 38 -3.23 -6.17 -1.83
CA ALA A 38 -2.47 -7.25 -2.43
C ALA A 38 -1.38 -6.73 -3.39
N ALA A 39 -1.70 -5.71 -4.21
CA ALA A 39 -0.72 -5.03 -5.04
C ALA A 39 0.34 -4.30 -4.18
N GLY A 40 -0.06 -3.70 -3.06
CA GLY A 40 0.85 -3.10 -2.09
C GLY A 40 1.90 -4.10 -1.60
N ILE A 41 1.50 -5.34 -1.26
CA ILE A 41 2.41 -6.43 -0.85
C ILE A 41 3.51 -6.68 -1.88
N LEU A 42 3.19 -6.64 -3.18
CA LEU A 42 4.18 -6.83 -4.25
C LEU A 42 5.24 -5.71 -4.28
N VAL A 43 4.87 -4.47 -3.95
CA VAL A 43 5.82 -3.35 -3.81
C VAL A 43 6.80 -3.60 -2.65
N ILE A 44 6.32 -4.17 -1.54
CA ILE A 44 7.18 -4.53 -0.41
C ILE A 44 8.12 -5.68 -0.78
N ILE A 45 7.64 -6.68 -1.51
CA ILE A 45 8.49 -7.75 -2.05
C ILE A 45 9.59 -7.15 -2.94
N ALA A 46 9.24 -6.21 -3.82
CA ALA A 46 10.24 -5.49 -4.64
C ALA A 46 11.27 -4.74 -3.77
N ARG A 47 10.82 -4.15 -2.65
CA ARG A 47 11.69 -3.44 -1.69
C ARG A 47 12.67 -4.37 -0.99
N ILE A 48 12.21 -5.57 -0.70
CA ILE A 48 12.97 -6.63 -0.06
C ILE A 48 14.03 -7.21 -1.01
N GLU A 49 13.68 -7.44 -2.28
CA GLU A 49 14.53 -8.19 -3.22
C GLU A 49 15.50 -7.33 -4.04
N CYS A 50 15.09 -6.11 -4.42
CA CYS A 50 15.87 -5.28 -5.33
C CYS A 50 16.64 -4.20 -4.59
N ASP A 51 15.95 -3.19 -4.03
CA ASP A 51 16.46 -2.11 -3.18
C ASP A 51 15.36 -1.03 -3.04
N ARG A 52 15.58 -0.02 -2.19
CA ARG A 52 14.60 1.06 -1.94
C ARG A 52 14.27 1.87 -3.21
N VAL A 53 15.26 2.12 -4.06
CA VAL A 53 15.08 2.89 -5.31
C VAL A 53 14.26 2.10 -6.32
N THR A 54 14.55 0.81 -6.47
CA THR A 54 13.81 -0.07 -7.36
C THR A 54 12.36 -0.24 -6.90
N ALA A 55 12.11 -0.37 -5.60
CA ALA A 55 10.74 -0.42 -5.08
C ALA A 55 9.95 0.87 -5.29
N LEU A 56 10.58 2.03 -5.12
CA LEU A 56 9.98 3.32 -5.48
C LEU A 56 9.66 3.37 -6.98
N GLY A 57 10.54 2.83 -7.82
CA GLY A 57 10.29 2.69 -9.26
C GLY A 57 9.09 1.79 -9.57
N VAL A 58 8.99 0.61 -8.93
CA VAL A 58 7.84 -0.30 -9.09
C VAL A 58 6.55 0.37 -8.64
N TYR A 59 6.57 1.05 -7.49
CA TYR A 59 5.44 1.80 -6.98
C TYR A 59 5.01 2.94 -7.93
N ALA A 60 5.94 3.76 -8.38
CA ALA A 60 5.64 4.87 -9.29
C ALA A 60 5.11 4.36 -10.64
N ALA A 61 5.74 3.33 -11.21
CA ALA A 61 5.31 2.73 -12.46
C ALA A 61 3.91 2.10 -12.32
N SER A 62 3.69 1.27 -11.30
CA SER A 62 2.39 0.63 -11.07
C SER A 62 1.30 1.63 -10.69
N GLY A 63 1.60 2.68 -9.95
CA GLY A 63 0.65 3.75 -9.61
C GLY A 63 0.24 4.57 -10.84
N LEU A 64 1.20 4.96 -11.69
CA LEU A 64 0.92 5.64 -12.96
C LEU A 64 0.12 4.76 -13.91
N LEU A 65 0.56 3.51 -14.10
CA LEU A 65 -0.15 2.54 -14.93
C LEU A 65 -1.55 2.28 -14.40
N ALA A 66 -1.72 2.15 -13.08
CA ALA A 66 -3.02 1.94 -12.49
C ALA A 66 -3.95 3.13 -12.72
N PHE A 67 -3.45 4.36 -12.59
CA PHE A 67 -4.25 5.55 -12.82
C PHE A 67 -4.70 5.70 -14.28
N VAL A 68 -3.91 5.19 -15.24
CA VAL A 68 -4.21 5.23 -16.67
C VAL A 68 -5.11 4.06 -17.10
N LEU A 69 -4.87 2.85 -16.58
CA LEU A 69 -5.49 1.62 -17.05
C LEU A 69 -6.76 1.22 -16.30
N LEU A 70 -6.90 1.58 -15.01
CA LEU A 70 -8.04 1.11 -14.24
C LEU A 70 -9.32 1.90 -14.56
N PRO A 71 -10.45 1.20 -14.81
CA PRO A 71 -11.74 1.86 -14.94
C PRO A 71 -12.22 2.49 -13.64
N ASN A 72 -11.88 1.91 -12.48
CA ASN A 72 -12.19 2.45 -11.16
C ASN A 72 -10.96 3.13 -10.54
N LYS A 73 -11.04 4.46 -10.40
CA LYS A 73 -9.95 5.27 -9.85
C LYS A 73 -9.76 5.05 -8.35
N ASN A 74 -10.76 4.55 -7.63
CA ASN A 74 -10.70 4.38 -6.18
C ASN A 74 -9.64 3.34 -5.81
N THR A 75 -9.53 2.24 -6.56
CA THR A 75 -8.51 1.21 -6.37
C THR A 75 -7.10 1.76 -6.56
N ALA A 76 -6.89 2.61 -7.57
CA ALA A 76 -5.60 3.27 -7.82
C ALA A 76 -5.24 4.25 -6.69
N ILE A 77 -6.22 5.03 -6.21
CA ILE A 77 -6.04 5.96 -5.09
C ILE A 77 -5.63 5.20 -3.82
N VAL A 78 -6.34 4.13 -3.45
CA VAL A 78 -6.01 3.31 -2.27
C VAL A 78 -4.60 2.72 -2.39
N PHE A 79 -4.21 2.24 -3.56
CA PHE A 79 -2.86 1.73 -3.79
C PHE A 79 -1.78 2.81 -3.62
N VAL A 80 -2.01 4.02 -4.13
CA VAL A 80 -1.08 5.14 -4.00
C VAL A 80 -0.88 5.49 -2.52
N PHE A 81 -1.96 5.64 -1.76
CA PHE A 81 -1.89 6.02 -0.34
C PHE A 81 -1.36 4.90 0.56
N TYR A 82 -1.96 3.71 0.53
CA TYR A 82 -1.58 2.62 1.44
C TYR A 82 -0.41 1.79 0.91
N GLY A 83 -0.34 1.52 -0.39
CA GLY A 83 0.72 0.70 -0.97
C GLY A 83 2.10 1.38 -0.96
N GLY A 84 2.16 2.68 -1.25
CA GLY A 84 3.44 3.41 -1.32
C GLY A 84 3.66 4.48 -0.27
N LEU A 85 2.75 5.46 -0.16
CA LEU A 85 2.95 6.58 0.78
C LEU A 85 3.07 6.07 2.22
N TYR A 86 2.19 5.17 2.65
CA TYR A 86 2.29 4.58 3.98
C TYR A 86 3.59 3.78 4.17
N SER A 87 4.03 3.02 3.18
CA SER A 87 5.30 2.27 3.25
C SER A 87 6.50 3.17 3.54
N ILE A 88 6.49 4.41 3.01
CA ILE A 88 7.52 5.43 3.27
C ILE A 88 7.34 6.03 4.67
N ILE A 89 6.12 6.47 5.02
CA ILE A 89 5.83 7.10 6.32
C ILE A 89 6.11 6.14 7.47
N LYS A 90 5.81 4.85 7.30
CA LYS A 90 6.12 3.80 8.26
C LYS A 90 7.60 3.77 8.63
N GLU A 91 8.50 3.95 7.66
CA GLU A 91 9.95 4.01 7.94
C GLU A 91 10.30 5.17 8.89
N PHE A 92 9.62 6.31 8.74
CA PHE A 92 9.82 7.46 9.63
C PHE A 92 9.17 7.25 11.00
N CYS A 93 7.97 6.65 11.05
CA CYS A 93 7.28 6.34 12.30
C CYS A 93 8.08 5.36 13.16
N GLU A 94 8.75 4.37 12.54
CA GLU A 94 9.58 3.38 13.26
C GLU A 94 10.86 3.98 13.87
N LEU A 95 11.24 5.21 13.52
CA LEU A 95 12.34 5.93 14.19
C LEU A 95 11.95 6.41 15.60
N ILE A 96 10.65 6.50 15.90
CA ILE A 96 10.15 6.98 17.19
C ILE A 96 10.32 5.87 18.24
N LYS A 97 11.23 6.08 19.20
CA LYS A 97 11.50 5.11 20.29
C LYS A 97 10.28 4.84 21.19
N ASN A 98 9.42 5.84 21.39
CA ASN A 98 8.24 5.72 22.25
C ASN A 98 7.11 4.98 21.52
N LYS A 99 6.88 3.72 21.90
CA LYS A 99 5.81 2.86 21.33
C LYS A 99 4.41 3.49 21.32
N PRO A 100 3.89 4.10 22.41
CA PRO A 100 2.55 4.69 22.37
C PRO A 100 2.49 5.91 21.44
N LEU A 101 3.54 6.72 21.40
CA LEU A 101 3.63 7.88 20.50
C LEU A 101 3.70 7.45 19.03
N MET A 102 4.48 6.42 18.72
CA MET A 102 4.56 5.82 17.39
C MET A 102 3.18 5.36 16.90
N TRP A 103 2.43 4.63 17.74
CA TRP A 103 1.08 4.17 17.39
C TRP A 103 0.09 5.31 17.24
N ALA A 104 0.16 6.34 18.10
CA ALA A 104 -0.68 7.52 17.97
C ALA A 104 -0.43 8.23 16.63
N VAL A 105 0.84 8.43 16.24
CA VAL A 105 1.19 9.03 14.95
C VAL A 105 0.71 8.15 13.79
N LYS A 106 0.89 6.83 13.86
CA LYS A 106 0.39 5.88 12.83
C LYS A 106 -1.12 5.99 12.63
N ILE A 107 -1.89 6.03 13.72
CA ILE A 107 -3.34 6.19 13.68
C ILE A 107 -3.72 7.56 13.09
N VAL A 108 -3.08 8.65 13.51
CA VAL A 108 -3.36 9.98 12.96
C VAL A 108 -3.07 10.02 11.46
N VAL A 109 -1.93 9.52 11.02
CA VAL A 109 -1.57 9.44 9.59
C VAL A 109 -2.57 8.58 8.81
N SER A 110 -2.97 7.43 9.35
CA SER A 110 -3.97 6.58 8.70
C SER A 110 -5.32 7.28 8.55
N ASN A 111 -5.79 7.96 9.59
CA ASN A 111 -7.04 8.71 9.53
C ASN A 111 -6.93 9.85 8.51
N VAL A 112 -5.83 10.59 8.46
CA VAL A 112 -5.59 11.62 7.43
C VAL A 112 -5.59 11.01 6.02
N MET A 113 -4.87 9.91 5.79
CA MET A 113 -4.89 9.24 4.49
C MET A 113 -6.30 8.74 4.12
N LEU A 114 -7.04 8.20 5.07
CA LEU A 114 -8.41 7.73 4.86
C LEU A 114 -9.35 8.89 4.53
N THR A 115 -9.23 10.03 5.21
CA THR A 115 -9.98 11.26 4.87
C THR A 115 -9.71 11.68 3.42
N LEU A 116 -8.44 11.65 3.00
CA LEU A 116 -8.03 12.02 1.63
C LEU A 116 -8.54 11.03 0.59
N ILE A 117 -8.53 9.73 0.89
CA ILE A 117 -9.08 8.69 0.01
C ILE A 117 -10.58 8.88 -0.15
N ILE A 118 -11.33 9.12 0.93
CA ILE A 118 -12.77 9.38 0.86
C ILE A 118 -13.03 10.66 0.07
N TRP A 119 -12.30 11.74 0.36
CA TRP A 119 -12.48 13.03 -0.30
C TRP A 119 -12.18 12.96 -1.81
N LEU A 120 -11.06 12.33 -2.20
CA LEU A 120 -10.73 12.10 -3.61
C LEU A 120 -11.71 11.12 -4.26
N GLY A 121 -12.14 10.08 -3.55
CA GLY A 121 -13.17 9.14 -4.00
C GLY A 121 -14.46 9.87 -4.34
N MET A 122 -14.99 10.68 -3.43
CA MET A 122 -16.18 11.52 -3.66
C MET A 122 -16.02 12.46 -4.86
N TYR A 123 -14.81 12.98 -5.10
CA TYR A 123 -14.54 13.82 -6.26
C TYR A 123 -14.60 13.04 -7.59
N PHE A 124 -14.15 11.78 -7.61
CA PHE A 124 -14.10 10.96 -8.83
C PHE A 124 -15.34 10.10 -9.07
N THR A 125 -16.03 9.66 -8.02
CA THR A 125 -17.28 8.90 -8.08
C THR A 125 -18.42 9.78 -7.56
N VAL A 126 -19.31 10.23 -8.46
CA VAL A 126 -20.49 11.09 -8.19
C VAL A 126 -21.62 10.32 -7.46
N ALA A 127 -21.27 9.53 -6.46
CA ALA A 127 -22.15 8.67 -5.69
C ALA A 127 -21.51 8.50 -4.29
N SER A 128 -22.15 8.79 -3.16
CA SER A 128 -23.55 9.07 -2.84
C SER A 128 -23.54 9.90 -1.55
N ASP A 129 -24.58 10.69 -1.29
CA ASP A 129 -24.85 11.27 0.03
C ASP A 129 -25.16 10.14 1.04
N GLU A 130 -24.14 9.38 1.42
CA GLU A 130 -24.23 8.38 2.48
C GLU A 130 -24.39 9.09 3.82
N PRO A 131 -25.36 8.71 4.66
CA PRO A 131 -25.64 9.39 5.92
C PRO A 131 -24.41 9.39 6.83
N LEU A 132 -24.20 10.47 7.58
CA LEU A 132 -23.09 10.68 8.52
C LEU A 132 -22.79 9.47 9.44
N GLY A 133 -23.77 8.61 9.72
CA GLY A 133 -23.59 7.36 10.47
C GLY A 133 -22.72 6.30 9.76
N PHE A 134 -22.75 6.25 8.42
CA PHE A 134 -21.91 5.33 7.63
C PHE A 134 -20.43 5.71 7.69
N VAL A 135 -20.14 7.01 7.77
CA VAL A 135 -18.78 7.55 7.85
C VAL A 135 -18.04 7.01 9.08
N TRP A 136 -18.69 6.98 10.25
CA TRP A 136 -18.09 6.44 11.48
C TRP A 136 -17.72 4.96 11.35
N TRP A 137 -18.58 4.15 10.71
CA TRP A 137 -18.28 2.75 10.43
C TRP A 137 -17.10 2.58 9.49
N VAL A 138 -16.98 3.42 8.46
CA VAL A 138 -15.83 3.42 7.54
C VAL A 138 -14.53 3.76 8.27
N TYR A 139 -14.54 4.75 9.19
CA TYR A 139 -13.37 5.04 10.01
C TYR A 139 -13.01 3.90 10.96
N LEU A 140 -13.99 3.30 11.64
CA LEU A 140 -13.76 2.15 12.52
C LEU A 140 -13.16 0.97 11.76
N LEU A 141 -13.79 0.58 10.65
CA LEU A 141 -13.34 -0.52 9.81
C LEU A 141 -11.98 -0.21 9.17
N GLY A 142 -11.78 1.02 8.71
CA GLY A 142 -10.54 1.48 8.13
C GLY A 142 -9.37 1.46 9.11
N ASN A 143 -9.58 1.92 10.36
CA ASN A 143 -8.56 1.80 11.41
C ASN A 143 -8.27 0.32 11.75
N PHE A 144 -9.28 -0.55 11.78
CA PHE A 144 -9.07 -1.98 11.99
C PHE A 144 -8.23 -2.61 10.87
N ILE A 145 -8.60 -2.38 9.60
CA ILE A 145 -7.87 -2.84 8.43
C ILE A 145 -6.44 -2.28 8.42
N PHE A 146 -6.27 -1.00 8.81
CA PHE A 146 -4.97 -0.37 8.93
C PHE A 146 -4.07 -1.08 9.95
N VAL A 147 -4.59 -1.43 11.13
CA VAL A 147 -3.82 -2.18 12.13
C VAL A 147 -3.38 -3.53 11.57
N VAL A 148 -4.28 -4.26 10.91
CA VAL A 148 -3.96 -5.53 10.25
C VAL A 148 -2.88 -5.34 9.19
N TYR A 149 -3.00 -4.30 8.37
CA TYR A 149 -2.03 -3.95 7.33
C TYR A 149 -0.66 -3.62 7.94
N ASP A 150 -0.60 -2.78 8.99
CA ASP A 150 0.66 -2.44 9.64
C ASP A 150 1.34 -3.64 10.28
N ILE A 151 0.57 -4.55 10.90
CA ILE A 151 1.08 -5.81 11.43
C ILE A 151 1.61 -6.69 10.30
N ALA A 152 0.86 -6.86 9.21
CA ALA A 152 1.29 -7.64 8.05
C ALA A 152 2.61 -7.12 7.47
N LEU A 153 2.73 -5.80 7.32
CA LEU A 153 3.96 -5.13 6.90
C LEU A 153 5.13 -5.40 7.85
N THR A 154 4.90 -5.24 9.16
CA THR A 154 5.93 -5.47 10.18
C THR A 154 6.36 -6.94 10.17
N LEU A 155 5.41 -7.87 10.01
CA LEU A 155 5.67 -9.30 9.98
C LEU A 155 6.48 -9.69 8.74
N MET A 156 6.14 -9.19 7.56
CA MET A 156 6.90 -9.45 6.34
C MET A 156 8.34 -8.94 6.44
N ILE A 157 8.51 -7.70 6.91
CA ILE A 157 9.83 -7.09 7.07
C ILE A 157 10.64 -7.86 8.14
N SER A 158 10.07 -8.11 9.32
CA SER A 158 10.76 -8.78 10.43
C SER A 158 11.11 -10.24 10.14
N ARG A 159 10.21 -11.02 9.54
CA ARG A 159 10.50 -12.40 9.14
C ARG A 159 11.59 -12.46 8.09
N TYR A 160 11.58 -11.53 7.14
CA TYR A 160 12.64 -11.45 6.14
C TYR A 160 14.00 -11.15 6.78
N TYR A 161 14.09 -10.14 7.64
CA TYR A 161 15.34 -9.82 8.35
C TYR A 161 15.80 -10.97 9.26
N ALA A 162 14.90 -11.68 9.92
CA ALA A 162 15.23 -12.83 10.77
C ALA A 162 15.81 -14.00 9.96
N LEU A 163 15.25 -14.28 8.78
CA LEU A 163 15.77 -15.31 7.88
C LEU A 163 17.15 -14.94 7.32
N PHE A 164 17.35 -13.68 6.94
CA PHE A 164 18.62 -13.25 6.32
C PHE A 164 19.77 -13.06 7.33
N LYS A 165 19.48 -12.67 8.59
CA LYS A 165 20.51 -12.61 9.65
C LYS A 165 21.02 -13.99 10.06
N ARG A 166 20.20 -15.04 9.93
CA ARG A 166 20.58 -16.42 10.26
C ARG A 166 21.51 -17.07 9.23
N GLY A 167 21.64 -16.49 8.03
CA GLY A 167 22.56 -16.94 6.97
C GLY A 167 23.95 -16.30 7.01
N ARG A 168 24.28 -15.50 8.03
CA ARG A 168 25.60 -14.87 8.22
C ARG A 168 26.11 -14.96 9.68
N SER A 169 25.64 -15.95 10.43
CA SER A 169 26.19 -16.31 11.75
C SER A 169 26.96 -17.61 11.64
#